data_AF-M0NZ25-F1
#
_entry.id   AF-M0NZ25-F1
#
_cell.length_a   1.000
_cell.length_b   1.000
_cell.length_c   1.000
_cell.angle_alpha   90.00
_cell.angle_beta   90.00
_cell.angle_gamma   90.00
#
_symmetry.space_group_name_H-M   'P 1'
#
loop_
_entity.id
_entity.type
_entity.pdbx_description
1 polymer ?
#
loop_
_entity_poly.entity_id
_entity_poly.type
_entity_poly.pdbx_seq_one_letter_code
_entity_poly.pdbx_strand_id
1 'polypeptide(L)'
;MPDARFETKPGSGSGAGYERWRSYENRPSTDVEGKEDVYVAHHRLLAVVECYAASTPLWAIFADLDGSDVHHENGLKWDNRAENIEVVDHGEHARRHASTASDTPTPDAGGDLEVPADD
;
A
#
# COMPACT_ATOMS: atom_id res chain seq x y z
N MET A 1 24.88 -11.22 2.04
CA MET A 1 23.69 -10.51 1.52
C MET A 1 22.53 -10.91 2.41
N PRO A 2 21.73 -9.96 2.93
CA PRO A 2 20.62 -10.32 3.81
C PRO A 2 19.54 -11.08 3.02
N ASP A 3 18.93 -12.04 3.69
CA ASP A 3 17.76 -12.78 3.21
C ASP A 3 16.54 -11.85 3.04
N ALA A 4 15.39 -12.41 2.64
CA ALA A 4 14.15 -11.67 2.59
C ALA A 4 13.87 -10.98 3.94
N ARG A 5 13.48 -9.70 3.89
CA ARG A 5 13.20 -8.89 5.08
C ARG A 5 11.86 -8.18 4.96
N PHE A 6 11.22 -8.00 6.10
CA PHE A 6 10.01 -7.19 6.23
C PHE A 6 10.39 -5.77 6.62
N GLU A 7 9.86 -4.77 5.91
CA GLU A 7 10.13 -3.36 6.19
C GLU A 7 8.93 -2.48 5.86
N THR A 8 8.79 -1.35 6.56
CA THR A 8 7.90 -0.25 6.15
C THR A 8 8.65 0.67 5.18
N LYS A 9 8.06 0.99 4.02
CA LYS A 9 8.68 1.89 3.04
C LYS A 9 8.86 3.30 3.65
N PRO A 10 10.09 3.81 3.76
CA PRO A 10 10.35 5.12 4.34
C PRO A 10 9.98 6.27 3.38
N GLY A 11 9.87 7.49 3.93
CA GLY A 11 9.70 8.74 3.17
C GLY A 11 8.32 9.39 3.33
N SER A 12 7.97 10.27 2.40
CA SER A 12 6.67 11.00 2.34
C SER A 12 5.93 10.88 1.01
N GLY A 13 6.47 10.10 0.06
CA GLY A 13 5.87 9.93 -1.27
C GLY A 13 4.67 8.98 -1.30
N SER A 14 4.10 8.76 -2.49
CA SER A 14 2.86 7.97 -2.72
C SER A 14 2.89 6.55 -2.11
N GLY A 15 4.07 5.92 -2.01
CA GLY A 15 4.23 4.62 -1.38
C GLY A 15 4.78 4.61 0.05
N ALA A 16 5.12 5.75 0.64
CA ALA A 16 5.64 5.78 2.00
C ALA A 16 4.58 5.31 3.00
N GLY A 17 4.99 4.54 4.00
CA GLY A 17 4.11 3.98 5.03
C GLY A 17 3.58 2.57 4.73
N TYR A 18 3.71 2.07 3.49
CA TYR A 18 3.34 0.68 3.19
C TYR A 18 4.37 -0.32 3.73
N GLU A 19 3.88 -1.38 4.35
CA GLU A 19 4.68 -2.56 4.67
C GLU A 19 4.96 -3.41 3.43
N ARG A 20 6.16 -3.99 3.34
CA ARG A 20 6.60 -4.82 2.21
C ARG A 20 7.62 -5.87 2.63
N TRP A 21 7.61 -6.99 1.91
CA TRP A 21 8.70 -7.94 1.91
C TRP A 21 9.66 -7.59 0.79
N ARG A 22 10.96 -7.53 1.10
CA ARG A 22 12.02 -7.16 0.16
C ARG A 22 13.11 -8.23 0.14
N SER A 23 13.52 -8.65 -1.04
CA SER A 23 14.47 -9.74 -1.27
C SER A 23 15.42 -9.40 -2.43
N TYR A 24 16.44 -10.23 -2.62
CA TYR A 24 17.32 -10.17 -3.78
C TYR A 24 17.13 -11.43 -4.62
N GLU A 25 16.45 -11.30 -5.75
CA GLU A 25 16.12 -12.45 -6.61
C GLU A 25 17.05 -12.53 -7.81
N ASN A 26 17.48 -13.74 -8.14
CA ASN A 26 18.11 -14.02 -9.42
C ASN A 26 16.97 -14.26 -10.42
N ARG A 27 16.87 -13.42 -11.45
CA ARG A 27 15.77 -13.45 -12.41
C ARG A 27 16.32 -13.75 -13.80
N PRO A 28 16.48 -15.05 -14.17
CA PRO A 28 17.07 -15.43 -15.46
C PRO A 28 16.26 -14.96 -16.68
N SER A 29 15.00 -14.57 -16.49
CA SER A 29 14.06 -14.18 -17.54
C SER A 29 14.03 -12.67 -17.83
N THR A 30 14.85 -11.86 -17.16
CA THR A 30 15.01 -10.43 -17.44
C THR A 30 16.40 -10.18 -17.99
N ASP A 31 16.52 -9.32 -19.01
CA ASP A 31 17.77 -9.03 -19.75
C ASP A 31 18.88 -8.35 -18.92
N VAL A 32 18.73 -8.27 -17.59
CA VAL A 32 19.68 -7.63 -16.68
C VAL A 32 20.54 -8.70 -16.01
N GLU A 33 21.84 -8.63 -16.22
CA GLU A 33 22.81 -9.52 -15.59
C GLU A 33 22.94 -9.19 -14.08
N GLY A 34 22.37 -10.02 -13.20
CA GLY A 34 22.56 -9.90 -11.75
C GLY A 34 21.36 -10.29 -10.90
N LYS A 35 21.51 -10.14 -9.58
CA LYS A 35 20.40 -10.24 -8.62
C LYS A 35 19.73 -8.87 -8.49
N GLU A 36 18.42 -8.83 -8.64
CA GLU A 36 17.65 -7.58 -8.53
C GLU A 36 17.05 -7.43 -7.13
N ASP A 37 17.01 -6.18 -6.66
CA ASP A 37 16.31 -5.81 -5.45
C ASP A 37 14.80 -5.73 -5.75
N VAL A 38 14.06 -6.73 -5.29
CA VAL A 38 12.63 -6.88 -5.56
C VAL A 38 11.84 -6.78 -4.28
N TYR A 39 10.56 -6.44 -4.41
CA TYR A 39 9.66 -6.40 -3.27
C TYR A 39 8.24 -6.78 -3.65
N VAL A 40 7.48 -7.22 -2.66
CA VAL A 40 6.03 -7.36 -2.73
C VAL A 40 5.39 -6.61 -1.58
N ALA A 41 4.31 -5.88 -1.85
CA ALA A 41 3.58 -5.16 -0.83
C ALA A 41 2.85 -6.15 0.09
N HIS A 42 2.88 -5.92 1.41
CA HIS A 42 2.31 -6.82 2.40
C HIS A 42 0.79 -6.98 2.21
N HIS A 43 0.07 -5.89 1.99
CA HIS A 43 -1.38 -5.91 1.74
C HIS A 43 -1.76 -6.72 0.50
N ARG A 44 -0.90 -6.79 -0.53
CA ARG A 44 -1.16 -7.63 -1.72
C ARG A 44 -1.04 -9.11 -1.41
N LEU A 45 -0.12 -9.49 -0.52
CA LEU A 45 -0.04 -10.88 -0.05
C LEU A 45 -1.26 -11.22 0.82
N LEU A 46 -1.68 -10.31 1.69
CA LEU A 46 -2.84 -10.53 2.56
C LEU A 46 -4.16 -10.61 1.79
N ALA A 47 -4.32 -9.81 0.73
CA ALA A 47 -5.53 -9.85 -0.10
C ALA A 47 -5.82 -11.25 -0.66
N VAL A 48 -4.78 -12.04 -0.99
CA VAL A 48 -4.94 -13.44 -1.46
C VAL A 48 -5.69 -14.32 -0.45
N VAL A 49 -5.49 -14.06 0.85
CA VAL A 49 -6.03 -14.87 1.94
C VAL A 49 -7.32 -14.28 2.51
N GLU A 50 -7.39 -12.95 2.61
CA GLU A 50 -8.47 -12.25 3.32
C GLU A 50 -9.61 -11.81 2.39
N CYS A 51 -9.34 -11.54 1.10
CA CYS A 51 -10.35 -11.04 0.17
C CYS A 51 -11.02 -12.12 -0.69
N TYR A 52 -10.54 -13.37 -0.60
CA TYR A 52 -11.04 -14.49 -1.40
C TYR A 52 -11.45 -15.66 -0.51
N ALA A 53 -12.49 -16.38 -0.93
CA ALA A 53 -12.85 -17.63 -0.28
C ALA A 53 -11.68 -18.63 -0.34
N ALA A 54 -11.48 -19.41 0.73
CA ALA A 54 -10.43 -20.43 0.80
C ALA A 54 -10.52 -21.50 -0.30
N SER A 55 -11.70 -21.67 -0.92
CA SER A 55 -11.94 -22.56 -2.06
C SER A 55 -11.58 -21.96 -3.42
N THR A 56 -11.31 -20.65 -3.49
CA THR A 56 -10.97 -19.98 -4.75
C THR A 56 -9.59 -20.45 -5.22
N PRO A 57 -9.46 -20.96 -6.46
CA PRO A 57 -8.17 -21.42 -6.95
C PRO A 57 -7.23 -20.24 -7.23
N LEU A 58 -5.94 -20.42 -6.97
CA LEU A 58 -4.92 -19.37 -7.12
C LEU A 58 -4.92 -18.71 -8.50
N TRP A 59 -5.15 -19.45 -9.58
CA TRP A 59 -5.18 -18.86 -10.93
C TRP A 59 -6.30 -17.83 -11.11
N ALA A 60 -7.45 -18.03 -10.46
CA ALA A 60 -8.57 -17.09 -10.53
C ALA A 60 -8.27 -15.85 -9.69
N ILE A 61 -7.67 -16.03 -8.51
CA ILE A 61 -7.18 -14.93 -7.67
C ILE A 61 -6.16 -14.09 -8.45
N PHE A 62 -5.19 -14.73 -9.10
CA PHE A 62 -4.17 -14.01 -9.86
C PHE A 62 -4.72 -13.29 -11.09
N ALA A 63 -5.73 -13.86 -11.76
CA ALA A 63 -6.40 -13.19 -12.86
C ALA A 63 -7.21 -11.96 -12.40
N ASP A 64 -7.81 -12.00 -11.21
CA ASP A 64 -8.56 -10.88 -10.63
C ASP A 64 -7.63 -9.78 -10.08
N LEU A 65 -6.51 -10.17 -9.46
CA LEU A 65 -5.47 -9.24 -9.00
C LEU A 65 -4.67 -8.60 -10.13
N ASP A 66 -4.76 -9.13 -11.35
CA ASP A 66 -4.13 -8.54 -12.54
C ASP A 66 -4.94 -7.33 -13.00
N GLY A 67 -4.35 -6.15 -12.90
CA GLY A 67 -5.04 -4.88 -13.15
C GLY A 67 -5.88 -4.35 -11.98
N SER A 68 -5.92 -5.04 -10.84
CA SER A 68 -6.58 -4.57 -9.62
C SER A 68 -5.59 -4.06 -8.56
N ASP A 69 -6.06 -3.13 -7.76
CA ASP A 69 -5.38 -2.59 -6.58
C ASP A 69 -5.99 -3.15 -5.29
N VAL A 70 -5.19 -3.13 -4.22
CA VAL A 70 -5.70 -3.40 -2.87
C VAL A 70 -5.80 -2.06 -2.15
N HIS A 71 -7.01 -1.69 -1.76
CA HIS A 71 -7.33 -0.42 -1.16
C HIS A 71 -7.43 -0.55 0.37
N HIS A 72 -6.94 0.47 1.08
CA HIS A 72 -7.13 0.64 2.52
C HIS A 72 -8.26 1.64 2.76
N GLU A 73 -9.39 1.19 3.32
CA GLU A 73 -10.58 2.03 3.51
C GLU A 73 -10.28 3.27 4.37
N ASN A 74 -9.53 3.10 5.47
CA ASN A 74 -9.18 4.20 6.37
C ASN A 74 -7.99 5.06 5.90
N GLY A 75 -7.39 4.74 4.74
CA GLY A 75 -6.21 5.43 4.20
C GLY A 75 -4.89 5.21 4.97
N LEU A 76 -4.89 4.42 6.05
CA LEU A 76 -3.69 4.07 6.81
C LEU A 76 -2.98 2.87 6.18
N LYS A 77 -1.93 3.16 5.42
CA LYS A 77 -1.16 2.20 4.60
C LYS A 77 -0.53 1.03 5.36
N TRP A 78 -0.39 1.13 6.67
CA TRP A 78 0.15 0.09 7.55
C TRP A 78 -0.94 -0.74 8.24
N ASP A 79 -2.21 -0.33 8.16
CA ASP A 79 -3.32 -1.02 8.80
C ASP A 79 -3.84 -2.17 7.91
N ASN A 80 -3.24 -3.34 8.09
CA ASN A 80 -3.48 -4.51 7.26
C ASN A 80 -4.53 -5.49 7.81
N ARG A 81 -5.44 -5.01 8.67
CA ARG A 81 -6.56 -5.83 9.15
C ARG A 81 -7.48 -6.20 8.00
N ALA A 82 -8.04 -7.42 8.04
CA ALA A 82 -8.88 -7.96 6.97
C ALA A 82 -10.08 -7.06 6.65
N GLU A 83 -10.69 -6.46 7.68
CA GLU A 83 -11.82 -5.55 7.51
C GLU A 83 -11.46 -4.20 6.86
N ASN A 84 -10.17 -3.85 6.76
CA ASN A 84 -9.71 -2.57 6.24
C ASN A 84 -9.14 -2.67 4.81
N ILE A 85 -9.01 -3.87 4.26
CA ILE A 85 -8.47 -4.09 2.92
C ILE A 85 -9.51 -4.68 1.97
N GLU A 86 -9.52 -4.20 0.74
CA GLU A 86 -10.38 -4.71 -0.32
C GLU A 86 -9.68 -4.69 -1.67
N VAL A 87 -10.06 -5.60 -2.57
CA VAL A 87 -9.59 -5.59 -3.96
C VAL A 87 -10.55 -4.73 -4.78
N VAL A 88 -9.99 -3.76 -5.49
CA VAL A 88 -10.73 -2.81 -6.33
C VAL A 88 -10.09 -2.70 -7.70
N ASP A 89 -10.92 -2.44 -8.73
CA ASP A 89 -10.43 -2.11 -10.06
C ASP A 89 -9.53 -0.86 -10.00
N HIS A 90 -8.41 -0.86 -10.74
CA HIS A 90 -7.46 0.25 -10.72
C HIS A 90 -8.09 1.60 -11.07
N GLY A 91 -9.06 1.62 -12.00
CA GLY A 91 -9.79 2.84 -12.36
C GLY A 91 -10.72 3.34 -11.26
N GLU A 92 -11.28 2.44 -10.45
CA GLU A 92 -12.01 2.78 -9.24
C GLU A 92 -11.09 3.29 -8.13
N HIS A 93 -9.95 2.62 -7.91
CA HIS A 93 -8.97 3.02 -6.90
C HIS A 93 -8.46 4.45 -7.11
N ALA A 94 -8.11 4.80 -8.36
CA ALA A 94 -7.69 6.16 -8.71
C ALA A 94 -8.79 7.21 -8.43
N ARG A 95 -10.07 6.87 -8.67
CA ARG A 95 -11.21 7.76 -8.39
C ARG A 95 -11.41 7.99 -6.89
N ARG A 96 -11.30 6.94 -6.07
CA ARG A 96 -11.44 7.05 -4.62
C ARG A 96 -10.36 7.96 -4.03
N HIS A 97 -9.11 7.80 -4.46
CA HIS A 97 -8.03 8.71 -4.05
C HIS A 97 -8.19 10.15 -4.55
N ALA A 98 -8.78 10.36 -5.73
CA ALA A 98 -9.13 11.70 -6.19
C ALA A 98 -10.24 12.36 -5.32
N SER A 99 -11.20 11.57 -4.85
CA SER A 99 -12.29 12.03 -3.97
C SER A 99 -11.81 12.36 -2.55
N THR A 100 -10.94 11.54 -1.95
CA THR A 100 -10.45 11.79 -0.58
C THR A 100 -9.56 13.04 -0.51
N ALA A 101 -8.88 13.38 -1.61
CA ALA A 101 -8.10 14.61 -1.71
C ALA A 101 -8.97 15.89 -1.68
N SER A 102 -10.25 15.83 -2.09
CA SER A 102 -11.17 16.97 -2.02
C SER A 102 -11.81 17.17 -0.64
N ASP A 103 -11.86 16.12 0.19
CA ASP A 103 -12.50 16.16 1.51
C ASP A 103 -11.54 16.43 2.67
N THR A 104 -10.24 16.60 2.40
CA THR A 104 -9.30 17.10 3.42
C THR A 104 -9.56 18.60 3.58
N PRO A 105 -10.11 19.08 4.72
CA PRO A 105 -10.23 20.51 4.93
C PRO A 105 -8.82 21.07 4.95
N THR A 106 -8.53 22.02 4.07
CA THR A 106 -7.37 22.89 4.24
C THR A 106 -7.44 23.41 5.68
N PRO A 107 -6.43 23.17 6.53
CA PRO A 107 -6.45 23.78 7.85
C PRO A 107 -6.54 25.28 7.62
N ASP A 108 -7.63 25.87 8.10
CA ASP A 108 -7.77 27.31 8.13
C ASP A 108 -6.49 27.84 8.77
N ALA A 109 -5.87 28.82 8.14
CA ALA A 109 -4.72 29.51 8.71
C ALA A 109 -5.27 30.35 9.86
N GLY A 110 -5.61 29.67 10.95
CA GLY A 110 -6.16 30.21 12.18
C GLY A 110 -5.16 31.23 12.71
N GLY A 111 -5.68 32.45 12.89
CA GLY A 111 -4.92 33.62 13.26
C GLY A 111 -4.09 33.42 14.52
N ASP A 112 -3.03 34.21 14.59
CA ASP A 112 -2.06 34.28 15.67
C ASP A 112 -2.76 34.38 17.03
N LEU A 113 -2.88 33.26 17.74
CA LEU A 113 -3.16 33.28 19.17
C LEU A 113 -1.83 33.57 19.86
N GLU A 114 -1.63 34.85 20.22
CA GLU A 114 -0.59 35.25 21.16
C GLU A 114 -0.71 34.41 22.43
N VAL A 115 0.34 33.63 22.70
CA VAL A 115 0.52 32.93 23.97
C VAL A 115 1.00 33.98 24.98
N PRO A 116 0.27 34.28 26.07
CA PRO A 116 0.76 35.19 27.09
C PRO A 116 2.00 34.60 27.74
N ALA A 117 3.03 35.43 27.92
CA ALA A 117 4.18 35.08 28.76
C ALA A 117 3.72 35.07 30.22
N ASP A 118 3.89 33.93 30.90
CA ASP A 118 3.78 33.87 32.37
C ASP A 118 4.95 34.63 33.00
N ASP A 119 4.62 35.39 34.06
CA ASP A 119 5.50 36.30 34.85
C ASP A 119 6.76 35.63 35.46
#